data_AF-A0A9E4ZL38-F1
#
_entry.id   AF-A0A9E4ZL38-F1
#
_cell.length_a   1.000
_cell.length_b   1.000
_cell.length_c   1.000
_cell.angle_alpha   90.00
_cell.angle_beta   90.00
_cell.angle_gamma   90.00
#
_symmetry.space_group_name_H-M   'P 1'
#
loop_
_entity.id
_entity.type
_entity.pdbx_description
1 polymer ?
#
loop_
_entity_poly.entity_id
_entity_poly.type
_entity_poly.pdbx_seq_one_letter_code
_entity_poly.pdbx_strand_id
1 'polypeptide(L)'
;MIVLDTSFLYAYLNKNDSKHGIALSVMDDIEEGKYGKPILLDYVIEELLNLAINKQPFNYVKELSESVLQLKGKYLFESVMKDLSVEEIISVFIKLNEGLNKKLSFTDCAIIMYMARHQGVEYLASFDEGFGRILDKVKDGIYSRSQRLRSLTSK
;
A
#
# COMPACT_ATOMS: atom_id res chain seq x y z
N MET A 1 11.77 -5.31 3.78
CA MET A 1 11.08 -3.99 3.87
C MET A 1 9.59 -4.19 3.69
N ILE A 2 8.78 -3.24 4.12
CA ILE A 2 7.32 -3.28 4.05
C ILE A 2 6.77 -2.03 3.38
N VAL A 3 5.87 -2.18 2.40
CA VAL A 3 5.10 -1.07 1.83
C VAL A 3 3.86 -0.84 2.67
N LEU A 4 3.52 0.42 2.94
CA LEU A 4 2.27 0.80 3.61
C LEU A 4 1.25 1.20 2.54
N ASP A 5 0.13 0.47 2.48
CA ASP A 5 -0.98 0.74 1.55
C ASP A 5 -1.90 1.86 2.06
N THR A 6 -2.68 2.45 1.15
CA THR A 6 -3.71 3.45 1.43
C THR A 6 -4.72 2.97 2.45
N SER A 7 -5.24 1.75 2.27
CA SER A 7 -6.26 1.20 3.18
C SER A 7 -5.74 1.03 4.61
N PHE A 8 -4.47 0.66 4.75
CA PHE A 8 -3.79 0.53 6.03
C PHE A 8 -3.55 1.90 6.68
N LEU A 9 -2.96 2.85 5.94
CA LEU A 9 -2.71 4.20 6.44
C LEU A 9 -3.99 4.92 6.84
N TYR A 10 -5.06 4.76 6.07
CA TYR A 10 -6.36 5.34 6.39
C TYR A 10 -6.89 4.80 7.72
N ALA A 11 -6.89 3.49 7.92
CA ALA A 11 -7.33 2.87 9.17
C ALA A 11 -6.41 3.23 10.36
N TYR A 12 -5.10 3.33 10.14
CA TYR A 12 -4.14 3.73 11.17
C TYR A 12 -4.36 5.18 11.62
N LEU A 13 -4.59 6.11 10.68
CA LEU A 13 -4.74 7.53 11.00
C LEU A 13 -6.16 7.92 11.43
N ASN A 14 -7.17 7.16 11.00
CA ASN A 14 -8.56 7.41 11.36
C ASN A 14 -8.97 6.62 12.62
N LYS A 15 -9.03 7.29 13.77
CA LYS A 15 -9.44 6.69 15.05
C LYS A 15 -10.85 6.09 15.04
N ASN A 16 -11.71 6.52 14.12
CA ASN A 16 -13.08 6.03 13.98
C ASN A 16 -13.19 4.86 12.98
N ASP A 17 -12.10 4.44 12.34
CA ASP A 17 -12.13 3.31 11.43
C ASP A 17 -12.29 1.99 12.20
N SER A 18 -13.16 1.11 11.71
CA SER A 18 -13.38 -0.23 12.30
C SER A 18 -12.11 -1.07 12.41
N LYS A 19 -11.10 -0.83 11.57
CA LYS A 19 -9.82 -1.54 11.55
C LYS A 19 -8.71 -0.80 12.30
N HIS A 20 -9.00 0.34 12.93
CA HIS A 20 -7.99 1.17 13.62
C HIS A 20 -7.20 0.39 14.68
N GLY A 21 -7.88 -0.40 15.52
CA GLY A 21 -7.21 -1.21 16.54
C GLY A 21 -6.24 -2.25 15.97
N ILE A 22 -6.60 -2.88 14.84
CA ILE A 22 -5.72 -3.81 14.13
C ILE A 22 -4.55 -3.05 13.51
N ALA A 23 -4.82 -1.88 12.92
CA ALA A 23 -3.81 -1.05 12.28
C ALA A 23 -2.75 -0.55 13.28
N LEU A 24 -3.16 -0.18 14.51
CA LEU A 24 -2.26 0.19 15.60
C LEU A 24 -1.34 -0.98 15.96
N SER A 25 -1.89 -2.16 16.25
CA SER A 25 -1.09 -3.34 16.60
C SER A 25 -0.10 -3.73 15.48
N VAL A 26 -0.51 -3.61 14.22
CA VAL A 26 0.37 -3.85 13.08
C VAL A 26 1.44 -2.77 12.96
N MET A 27 1.12 -1.50 13.22
CA MET A 27 2.11 -0.42 13.21
C MET A 27 3.15 -0.62 14.33
N ASP A 28 2.73 -1.05 15.52
CA ASP A 28 3.65 -1.37 16.62
C ASP A 28 4.66 -2.45 16.20
N ASP A 29 4.19 -3.53 15.56
CA ASP A 29 5.06 -4.57 15.01
C ASP A 29 6.05 -4.02 13.95
N ILE A 30 5.58 -3.08 13.11
CA ILE A 30 6.40 -2.43 12.07
C ILE A 30 7.49 -1.55 12.72
N GLU A 31 7.14 -0.78 13.76
CA GLU A 31 8.06 0.09 14.51
C GLU A 31 9.09 -0.71 15.31
N GLU A 32 8.71 -1.88 15.82
CA GLU A 32 9.62 -2.87 16.42
C GLU A 32 10.56 -3.55 15.40
N GLY A 33 10.36 -3.28 14.10
CA GLY A 33 11.22 -3.75 13.03
C GLY A 33 10.91 -5.16 12.52
N LYS A 34 9.80 -5.78 12.92
CA LYS A 34 9.44 -7.16 12.55
C LYS A 34 9.31 -7.38 11.04
N TYR A 35 9.00 -6.32 10.29
CA TYR A 35 8.83 -6.35 8.83
C TYR A 35 9.91 -5.57 8.05
N GLY A 36 10.96 -5.13 8.76
CA GLY A 36 12.00 -4.26 8.24
C GLY A 36 11.51 -2.83 8.01
N LYS A 37 12.29 -2.05 7.23
CA LYS A 37 12.03 -0.61 7.04
C LYS A 37 10.66 -0.35 6.36
N PRO A 38 9.85 0.58 6.87
CA PRO A 38 8.59 1.00 6.23
C PRO A 38 8.86 1.89 5.02
N ILE A 39 8.05 1.69 3.97
CA ILE A 39 8.10 2.43 2.70
C ILE A 39 6.75 3.08 2.44
N LEU A 40 6.79 4.38 2.15
CA LEU A 40 5.68 5.17 1.64
C LEU A 40 5.92 5.46 0.16
N LEU A 41 4.94 5.11 -0.67
CA LEU A 41 4.96 5.41 -2.11
C LEU A 41 4.18 6.69 -2.40
N ASP A 42 4.65 7.48 -3.36
CA ASP A 42 3.96 8.69 -3.81
C ASP A 42 2.49 8.43 -4.24
N TYR A 43 2.23 7.33 -4.95
CA TYR A 43 0.88 6.95 -5.39
C TYR A 43 -0.05 6.60 -4.21
N VAL A 44 0.49 6.03 -3.13
CA VAL A 44 -0.28 5.76 -1.92
C VAL A 44 -0.69 7.06 -1.24
N ILE A 45 0.22 8.03 -1.18
CA ILE A 45 -0.09 9.34 -0.58
C ILE A 45 -1.13 10.09 -1.41
N GLU A 46 -1.02 10.04 -2.73
CA GLU A 46 -2.00 10.62 -3.66
C GLU A 46 -3.39 10.01 -3.44
N GLU A 47 -3.51 8.68 -3.46
CA GLU A 47 -4.78 7.99 -3.26
C GLU A 47 -5.36 8.23 -1.86
N LEU A 48 -4.52 8.27 -0.81
CA LEU A 48 -4.95 8.54 0.57
C LEU A 48 -5.60 9.91 0.72
N LEU A 49 -4.98 10.97 0.17
CA LEU A 49 -5.52 12.33 0.28
C LEU A 49 -6.79 12.50 -0.56
N ASN A 50 -6.83 11.91 -1.76
CA ASN A 50 -8.03 11.88 -2.60
C ASN A 50 -9.16 11.07 -1.97
N LEU A 51 -8.86 9.97 -1.29
CA LEU A 51 -9.85 9.22 -0.51
C LEU A 51 -10.39 10.06 0.65
N ALA A 52 -9.52 10.74 1.39
CA ALA A 52 -9.88 11.50 2.58
C ALA A 52 -10.78 12.68 2.25
N ILE A 53 -10.45 13.47 1.22
CA ILE A 53 -11.24 14.65 0.84
C ILE A 53 -12.67 14.30 0.40
N ASN A 54 -12.87 13.08 -0.13
CA ASN A 54 -14.18 12.59 -0.53
C ASN A 54 -15.01 12.01 0.62
N LYS A 55 -14.38 11.71 1.77
CA LYS A 55 -15.02 11.01 2.90
C LYS A 55 -15.12 11.82 4.18
N GLN A 56 -14.31 12.85 4.33
CA GLN A 56 -14.10 13.53 5.61
C GLN A 56 -14.22 15.05 5.46
N PRO A 57 -14.62 15.77 6.52
CA PRO A 57 -14.57 17.22 6.55
C PRO A 57 -13.15 17.72 6.28
N PHE A 58 -13.02 18.87 5.61
CA PHE A 58 -11.71 19.38 5.21
C PHE A 58 -10.75 19.63 6.39
N ASN A 59 -11.27 19.96 7.58
CA ASN A 59 -10.43 20.09 8.80
C ASN A 59 -9.70 18.78 9.13
N TYR A 60 -10.39 17.63 9.01
CA TYR A 60 -9.75 16.33 9.18
C TYR A 60 -8.70 16.08 8.10
N VAL A 61 -8.98 16.45 6.84
CA VAL A 61 -8.02 16.29 5.73
C VAL A 61 -6.75 17.09 5.98
N LYS A 62 -6.86 18.28 6.58
CA LYS A 62 -5.71 19.10 6.97
C LYS A 62 -4.85 18.40 8.04
N GLU A 63 -5.47 17.91 9.12
CA GLU A 63 -4.77 17.16 10.18
C GLU A 63 -4.14 15.86 9.65
N LEU A 64 -4.85 15.15 8.78
CA LEU A 64 -4.36 13.96 8.09
C LEU A 64 -3.12 14.30 7.25
N SER A 65 -3.15 15.41 6.51
CA SER A 65 -2.03 15.85 5.67
C SER A 65 -0.78 16.16 6.50
N GLU A 66 -0.94 16.81 7.66
CA GLU A 66 0.15 17.04 8.61
C GLU A 66 0.73 15.72 9.13
N SER A 67 -0.13 14.75 9.45
CA SER A 67 0.29 13.40 9.88
C SER A 67 1.05 12.66 8.78
N VAL A 68 0.59 12.76 7.52
CA VAL A 68 1.29 12.18 6.36
C VAL A 68 2.68 12.77 6.18
N LEU A 69 2.84 14.08 6.38
CA LEU A 69 4.16 14.73 6.31
C LEU A 69 5.11 14.24 7.41
N GLN A 70 4.60 14.00 8.62
CA GLN A 70 5.38 13.41 9.71
C GLN A 70 5.83 11.98 9.37
N LEU A 71 4.92 11.14 8.85
CA LEU A 71 5.27 9.78 8.43
C LEU A 71 6.30 9.80 7.29
N LYS A 72 6.18 10.73 6.33
CA LYS A 72 7.17 10.92 5.26
C LYS A 72 8.54 11.33 5.80
N GLY A 73 8.61 12.10 6.89
CA GLY A 73 9.87 12.44 7.55
C GLY A 73 10.49 11.27 8.33
N LYS A 74 9.66 10.31 8.77
CA LYS A 74 10.06 9.16 9.58
C LYS A 74 10.43 7.93 8.77
N TYR A 75 9.73 7.66 7.68
CA TYR A 75 9.83 6.43 6.89
C TYR A 75 10.55 6.64 5.56
N LEU A 76 10.89 5.53 4.89
CA LEU A 76 11.46 5.62 3.55
C LEU A 76 10.38 6.11 2.58
N PHE A 77 10.63 7.22 1.90
CA PHE A 77 9.72 7.75 0.90
C PHE A 77 10.29 7.49 -0.49
N GLU A 78 9.58 6.72 -1.30
CA GLU A 78 10.00 6.30 -2.64
C GLU A 78 9.00 6.78 -3.68
N SER A 79 9.52 7.22 -4.83
CA SER A 79 8.69 7.60 -5.96
C SER A 79 8.60 6.44 -6.92
N VAL A 80 7.39 5.92 -7.16
CA VAL A 80 7.14 4.80 -8.06
C VAL A 80 7.69 5.10 -9.46
N MET A 81 7.52 6.35 -9.90
CA MET A 81 7.90 6.84 -11.22
C MET A 81 9.41 6.95 -11.47
N LYS A 82 10.24 6.84 -10.42
CA LYS A 82 11.70 6.75 -10.60
C LYS A 82 12.13 5.38 -11.12
N ASP A 83 11.38 4.34 -10.78
CA ASP A 83 11.78 2.94 -11.00
C ASP A 83 10.90 2.23 -12.04
N LEU A 84 9.68 2.72 -12.26
CA LEU A 84 8.67 2.10 -13.11
C LEU A 84 8.08 3.11 -14.08
N SER A 85 7.86 2.68 -15.33
CA SER A 85 7.13 3.48 -16.30
C SER A 85 5.62 3.33 -16.12
N VAL A 86 4.85 4.36 -16.52
CA VAL A 86 3.38 4.31 -16.49
C VAL A 86 2.86 3.18 -17.37
N GLU A 87 3.49 2.92 -18.51
CA GLU A 87 3.15 1.84 -19.43
C GLU A 87 3.30 0.46 -18.78
N GLU A 88 4.33 0.26 -17.95
CA GLU A 88 4.50 -0.98 -17.18
C GLU A 88 3.36 -1.18 -16.18
N ILE A 89 2.99 -0.12 -15.45
CA ILE A 89 1.89 -0.18 -14.49
C ILE A 89 0.56 -0.40 -15.21
N ILE A 90 0.30 0.28 -16.34
CA ILE A 90 -0.90 0.08 -17.17
C ILE A 90 -0.98 -1.36 -17.68
N SER A 91 0.13 -1.92 -18.16
CA SER A 91 0.15 -3.31 -18.66
C SER A 91 -0.26 -4.29 -17.57
N VAL A 92 0.26 -4.12 -16.35
CA VAL A 92 -0.12 -4.95 -15.20
C VAL A 92 -1.54 -4.66 -14.74
N PHE A 93 -1.97 -3.41 -14.75
CA PHE A 93 -3.34 -3.03 -14.40
C PHE A 93 -4.38 -3.70 -15.30
N ILE A 94 -4.14 -3.75 -16.61
CA ILE A 94 -5.00 -4.47 -17.56
C ILE A 94 -4.97 -5.97 -17.25
N LYS A 95 -3.76 -6.56 -17.19
CA LYS A 95 -3.57 -8.00 -16.96
C LYS A 95 -4.21 -8.50 -15.67
N LEU A 96 -4.06 -7.75 -14.58
CA LEU A 96 -4.57 -8.13 -13.26
C LEU A 96 -6.06 -7.90 -13.08
N ASN A 97 -6.70 -7.10 -13.93
CA ASN A 97 -8.12 -6.78 -13.81
C ASN A 97 -8.99 -7.42 -14.89
N GLU A 98 -8.40 -8.02 -15.91
CA GLU A 98 -9.11 -8.70 -16.99
C GLU A 98 -9.99 -9.83 -16.42
N GLY A 99 -11.28 -9.80 -16.79
CA GLY A 99 -12.26 -10.80 -16.35
C GLY A 99 -12.70 -10.70 -14.87
N LEU A 100 -12.31 -9.66 -14.12
CA LEU A 100 -12.62 -9.54 -12.70
C LEU A 100 -13.78 -8.59 -12.40
N ASN A 101 -14.67 -9.06 -11.53
CA ASN A 101 -15.78 -8.27 -10.99
C ASN A 101 -15.28 -7.19 -10.03
N LYS A 102 -14.47 -7.57 -9.03
CA LYS A 102 -13.78 -6.64 -8.13
C LYS A 102 -12.36 -6.39 -8.64
N LYS A 103 -12.11 -5.17 -9.10
CA LYS A 103 -10.83 -4.75 -9.70
C LYS A 103 -9.88 -4.20 -8.63
N LEU A 104 -8.59 -4.38 -8.84
CA LEU A 104 -7.51 -3.64 -8.18
C LEU A 104 -7.48 -2.21 -8.74
N SER A 105 -7.16 -1.23 -7.89
CA SER A 105 -6.90 0.14 -8.31
C SER A 105 -5.59 0.24 -9.10
N PHE A 106 -5.36 1.40 -9.71
CA PHE A 106 -4.07 1.67 -10.35
C PHE A 106 -2.93 1.72 -9.33
N THR A 107 -3.20 2.28 -8.14
CA THR A 107 -2.28 2.32 -6.99
C THR A 107 -1.92 0.92 -6.50
N ASP A 108 -2.90 0.01 -6.41
CA ASP A 108 -2.63 -1.40 -6.07
C ASP A 108 -1.65 -2.05 -7.06
N CYS A 109 -1.85 -1.79 -8.36
CA CYS A 109 -0.99 -2.34 -9.41
C CYS A 109 0.42 -1.72 -9.38
N ALA A 110 0.53 -0.43 -9.04
CA ALA A 110 1.80 0.24 -8.80
C ALA A 110 2.55 -0.36 -7.59
N ILE A 111 1.85 -0.63 -6.48
CA ILE A 111 2.42 -1.33 -5.31
C ILE A 111 2.93 -2.71 -5.70
N ILE A 112 2.10 -3.51 -6.39
CA ILE A 112 2.47 -4.86 -6.83
C ILE A 112 3.71 -4.83 -7.71
N MET A 113 3.76 -3.90 -8.68
CA MET A 113 4.92 -3.75 -9.55
C MET A 113 6.17 -3.29 -8.81
N TYR A 114 6.02 -2.35 -7.87
CA TYR A 114 7.12 -1.88 -7.04
C TYR A 114 7.72 -3.03 -6.22
N MET A 115 6.87 -3.82 -5.57
CA MET A 115 7.29 -5.04 -4.88
C MET A 115 7.95 -6.02 -5.85
N ALA A 116 7.34 -6.31 -7.00
CA ALA A 116 7.87 -7.28 -7.94
C ALA A 116 9.31 -6.92 -8.39
N ARG A 117 9.58 -5.63 -8.65
CA ARG A 117 10.89 -5.10 -9.04
C ARG A 117 11.91 -5.12 -7.90
N HIS A 118 11.48 -4.86 -6.67
CA HIS A 118 12.36 -4.75 -5.51
C HIS A 118 12.30 -6.01 -4.64
N GLN A 119 13.24 -6.94 -4.87
CA GLN A 119 13.30 -8.20 -4.12
C GLN A 119 13.42 -8.00 -2.61
N GLY A 120 14.04 -6.91 -2.12
CA GLY A 120 14.11 -6.62 -0.68
C GLY A 120 12.81 -6.13 -0.03
N VAL A 121 11.74 -5.95 -0.80
CA VAL A 121 10.41 -5.57 -0.32
C VAL A 121 9.58 -6.85 -0.18
N GLU A 122 9.51 -7.34 1.05
CA GLU A 122 8.96 -8.67 1.36
C GLU A 122 7.50 -8.62 1.80
N TYR A 123 7.07 -7.49 2.35
CA TYR A 123 5.76 -7.35 2.98
C TYR A 123 4.97 -6.15 2.44
N LEU A 124 3.66 -6.25 2.57
CA LEU A 124 2.69 -5.18 2.34
C LEU A 124 1.76 -5.09 3.54
N ALA A 125 1.62 -3.91 4.12
CA ALA A 125 0.58 -3.61 5.10
C ALA A 125 -0.66 -3.12 4.35
N SER A 126 -1.74 -3.91 4.30
CA SER A 126 -2.98 -3.57 3.58
C SER A 126 -4.19 -4.30 4.17
N PHE A 127 -5.35 -3.66 4.08
CA PHE A 127 -6.65 -4.23 4.41
C PHE A 127 -7.52 -4.56 3.20
N ASP A 128 -7.03 -4.34 1.96
CA ASP A 128 -7.73 -4.79 0.77
C ASP A 128 -7.44 -6.28 0.50
N GLU A 129 -8.51 -7.07 0.45
CA GLU A 129 -8.48 -8.49 0.11
C GLU A 129 -8.09 -8.74 -1.35
N GLY A 130 -8.18 -7.72 -2.21
CA GLY A 130 -7.78 -7.78 -3.62
C GLY A 130 -6.34 -8.26 -3.82
N PHE A 131 -5.43 -7.93 -2.89
CA PHE A 131 -4.02 -8.32 -2.93
C PHE A 131 -3.81 -9.83 -2.77
N GLY A 132 -4.70 -10.55 -2.10
CA GLY A 132 -4.56 -12.01 -1.86
C GLY A 132 -4.51 -12.86 -3.13
N ARG A 133 -4.93 -12.30 -4.27
CA ARG A 133 -4.81 -12.94 -5.58
C ARG A 133 -3.35 -13.05 -6.04
N ILE A 134 -2.50 -12.10 -5.66
CA ILE A 134 -1.11 -11.98 -6.11
C ILE A 134 -0.11 -12.13 -4.97
N LEU A 135 -0.49 -11.83 -3.74
CA LEU A 135 0.33 -11.96 -2.54
C LEU A 135 -0.24 -13.05 -1.61
N ASP A 136 0.57 -13.53 -0.67
CA ASP A 136 0.10 -14.48 0.35
C ASP A 136 -0.30 -13.71 1.61
N LYS A 137 -1.51 -13.95 2.12
CA LYS A 137 -1.98 -13.30 3.36
C LYS A 137 -1.32 -14.00 4.55
N VAL A 138 -0.57 -13.25 5.35
CA VAL A 138 0.13 -13.77 6.53
C VAL A 138 -0.75 -13.65 7.78
N LYS A 139 -1.36 -12.47 7.95
CA LYS A 139 -2.36 -12.17 8.99
C LYS A 139 -3.23 -11.00 8.54
N ASP A 140 -4.22 -10.62 9.33
CA ASP A 140 -4.97 -9.40 9.05
C ASP A 140 -4.06 -8.18 9.04
N GLY A 141 -4.15 -7.41 7.95
CA GLY A 141 -3.30 -6.24 7.74
C GLY A 141 -1.93 -6.53 7.12
N ILE A 142 -1.49 -7.80 6.98
CA ILE A 142 -0.15 -8.13 6.44
C ILE A 142 -0.22 -9.20 5.33
N TYR A 143 0.40 -8.86 4.20
CA TYR A 143 0.70 -9.76 3.10
C TYR A 143 2.21 -9.94 2.93
N SER A 144 2.62 -11.09 2.40
CA SER A 144 4.00 -11.36 1.96
C SER A 144 4.05 -11.64 0.47
N ARG A 145 5.26 -11.55 -0.12
CA ARG A 145 5.51 -12.02 -1.48
C ARG A 145 5.03 -13.46 -1.67
N SER A 146 4.48 -13.74 -2.84
CA SER A 146 4.10 -15.09 -3.26
C SER A 146 4.91 -15.54 -4.48
N GLN A 147 4.77 -16.82 -4.86
CA GLN A 147 5.25 -17.30 -6.15
C GLN A 147 4.55 -16.62 -7.34
N ARG A 148 3.27 -16.25 -7.19
CA ARG A 148 2.47 -15.58 -8.23
C ARG A 148 3.06 -14.21 -8.57
N LEU A 149 3.52 -13.46 -7.57
CA LEU A 149 4.22 -12.19 -7.75
C LEU A 149 5.49 -12.35 -8.63
N ARG A 150 6.25 -13.43 -8.47
CA ARG A 150 7.47 -13.67 -9.25
C ARG A 150 7.18 -13.86 -10.74
N SER A 151 6.05 -14.51 -11.06
CA SER A 151 5.63 -14.75 -12.44
C SER A 151 5.11 -13.51 -13.18
N LEU A 152 4.87 -12.40 -12.48
CA LEU A 152 4.41 -11.14 -13.08
C LEU A 152 5.52 -10.40 -13.86
N THR A 153 6.76 -10.54 -13.42
CA THR A 153 7.93 -9.85 -13.99
C THR A 153 8.80 -10.74 -14.87
N SER A 154 8.54 -12.04 -14.92
CA SER A 154 9.18 -12.96 -15.85
C SER A 154 8.61 -12.75 -17.25
N LYS A 155 9.32 -11.97 -18.08
CA LYS A 155 9.24 -12.06 -19.53
C LYS A 155 10.17 -13.16 -20.02
#